data_AF-A0A831UF79-F1
#
_entry.id   AF-A0A831UF79-F1
#
_cell.length_a   1.000
_cell.length_b   1.000
_cell.length_c   1.000
_cell.angle_alpha   90.00
_cell.angle_beta   90.00
_cell.angle_gamma   90.00
#
_symmetry.space_group_name_H-M   'P 1'
#
loop_
_entity.id
_entity.type
_entity.pdbx_description
1 polymer ?
#
loop_
_entity_poly.entity_id
_entity_poly.type
_entity_poly.pdbx_seq_one_letter_code
_entity_poly.pdbx_strand_id
1 'polypeptide(L)'
;MFVIQSHFMGSFKLGDNINHNLQILTLLYQLQSQAHTRDKQVLCKPIIIFIASVCEAVLADLHMRICLYTSEGVKNVAERVMAYIRSKKIDEFDKYIASARKQDLFDAADTSFYEDLDTLRKLRNRIHIQNDKGHFDPDEYKTFTGTRQQLAEKVLEKVMKTMLAKYSRDRERHACVADFQLPWDEHFRTT
;
A
#
# COMPACT_ATOMS: atom_id res chain seq x y z
N MET A 1 -11.94 12.92 1.17
CA MET A 1 -10.70 13.02 0.33
C MET A 1 -9.63 13.78 1.08
N PHE A 2 -8.41 13.29 1.13
CA PHE A 2 -7.29 13.95 1.81
C PHE A 2 -5.96 13.72 1.07
N VAL A 3 -4.92 14.45 1.47
CA VAL A 3 -3.62 14.47 0.78
C VAL A 3 -2.52 13.94 1.70
N ILE A 4 -1.66 13.07 1.17
CA ILE A 4 -0.43 12.62 1.82
C ILE A 4 0.77 13.11 1.00
N GLN A 5 1.72 13.73 1.68
CA GLN A 5 2.93 14.22 1.03
C GLN A 5 3.77 13.05 0.50
N SER A 6 4.27 13.15 -0.74
CA SER A 6 4.92 12.03 -1.44
C SER A 6 6.44 12.02 -1.35
N HIS A 7 7.04 12.91 -0.56
CA HIS A 7 8.50 13.04 -0.46
C HIS A 7 9.21 11.87 0.23
N PHE A 8 8.49 10.81 0.61
CA PHE A 8 9.08 9.52 0.96
C PHE A 8 9.42 8.65 -0.26
N MET A 9 9.00 9.03 -1.47
CA MET A 9 9.29 8.26 -2.68
C MET A 9 10.75 8.38 -3.12
N GLY A 10 11.36 7.24 -3.45
CA GLY A 10 12.68 7.14 -4.07
C GLY A 10 12.61 7.19 -5.59
N SER A 11 11.73 6.39 -6.18
CA SER A 11 11.51 6.35 -7.63
C SER A 11 10.44 7.36 -8.04
N PHE A 12 10.86 8.44 -8.70
CA PHE A 12 9.95 9.49 -9.16
C PHE A 12 8.93 8.95 -10.16
N LYS A 13 9.38 8.13 -11.12
CA LYS A 13 8.50 7.54 -12.12
C LYS A 13 7.46 6.59 -11.49
N LEU A 14 7.85 5.85 -10.46
CA LEU A 14 6.91 5.02 -9.72
C LEU A 14 5.89 5.90 -8.97
N GLY A 15 6.34 7.01 -8.38
CA GLY A 15 5.47 8.01 -7.77
C GLY A 15 4.44 8.59 -8.74
N ASP A 16 4.85 8.96 -9.96
CA ASP A 16 3.94 9.43 -11.01
C ASP A 16 2.91 8.37 -11.39
N ASN A 17 3.34 7.11 -11.52
CA ASN A 17 2.45 6.00 -11.82
C ASN A 17 1.46 5.75 -10.67
N ILE A 18 1.88 5.90 -9.41
CA ILE A 18 0.98 5.85 -8.25
C ILE A 18 -0.06 6.97 -8.36
N ASN A 19 0.34 8.20 -8.66
CA ASN A 19 -0.59 9.31 -8.87
C ASN A 19 -1.63 9.01 -9.95
N HIS A 20 -1.21 8.46 -11.09
CA HIS A 20 -2.13 8.03 -12.15
C HIS A 20 -3.12 6.97 -11.65
N ASN A 21 -2.64 5.96 -10.90
CA ASN A 21 -3.51 4.93 -10.31
C ASN A 21 -4.49 5.50 -9.27
N LEU A 22 -4.09 6.52 -8.51
CA LEU A 22 -4.97 7.22 -7.56
C LEU A 22 -6.05 8.06 -8.27
N GLN A 23 -5.75 8.59 -9.45
CA GLN A 23 -6.77 9.23 -10.30
C GLN A 23 -7.81 8.21 -10.80
N ILE A 24 -7.37 7.02 -11.21
CA ILE A 24 -8.30 5.91 -11.56
C ILE A 24 -9.16 5.54 -10.34
N LEU A 25 -8.56 5.39 -9.17
CA LEU A 25 -9.32 5.14 -7.93
C LEU A 25 -10.35 6.25 -7.68
N THR A 26 -9.99 7.52 -7.86
CA THR A 26 -10.92 8.65 -7.71
C THR A 26 -12.15 8.48 -8.62
N LEU A 27 -11.94 8.11 -9.88
CA LEU A 27 -13.05 7.83 -10.81
C LEU A 27 -13.89 6.63 -10.36
N LEU A 28 -13.27 5.56 -9.86
CA LEU A 28 -13.99 4.39 -9.33
C LEU A 28 -14.88 4.75 -8.13
N TYR A 29 -14.38 5.58 -7.21
CA TYR A 29 -15.17 6.07 -6.06
C TYR A 29 -16.33 6.96 -6.50
N GLN A 30 -16.12 7.84 -7.48
CA GLN A 30 -17.20 8.65 -8.05
C GLN A 30 -18.31 7.78 -8.64
N LEU A 31 -17.95 6.78 -9.45
CA LEU A 31 -18.90 5.81 -9.99
C LEU A 31 -19.61 5.04 -8.87
N GLN A 32 -18.88 4.56 -7.86
CA GLN A 32 -19.44 3.83 -6.73
C GLN A 32 -20.41 4.69 -5.91
N SER A 33 -20.15 5.99 -5.78
CA SER A 33 -21.03 6.90 -5.04
C SER A 33 -22.41 7.06 -5.70
N GLN A 34 -22.43 7.07 -7.05
CA GLN A 34 -23.62 7.29 -7.87
C GLN A 34 -24.38 5.99 -8.19
N ALA A 35 -23.75 4.84 -8.04
CA ALA A 35 -24.30 3.55 -8.41
C ALA A 35 -25.39 3.02 -7.46
N HIS A 36 -26.22 2.09 -7.93
CA HIS A 36 -27.16 1.35 -7.08
C HIS A 36 -26.46 0.24 -6.26
N THR A 37 -27.12 -0.29 -5.22
CA THR A 37 -26.53 -1.20 -4.22
C THR A 37 -25.71 -2.35 -4.82
N ARG A 38 -26.22 -3.00 -5.88
CA ARG A 38 -25.53 -4.12 -6.54
C ARG A 38 -24.24 -3.68 -7.22
N ASP A 39 -24.28 -2.57 -7.95
CA ASP A 39 -23.14 -2.04 -8.70
C ASP A 39 -22.08 -1.49 -7.74
N LYS A 40 -22.48 -0.93 -6.58
CA LYS A 40 -21.54 -0.55 -5.52
C LYS A 40 -20.70 -1.73 -5.04
N GLN A 41 -21.33 -2.90 -4.89
CA GLN A 41 -20.64 -4.13 -4.49
C GLN A 41 -19.68 -4.63 -5.58
N VAL A 42 -20.09 -4.58 -6.85
CA VAL A 42 -19.21 -4.96 -7.98
C VAL A 42 -17.96 -4.10 -8.02
N LEU A 43 -18.09 -2.80 -7.74
CA LEU A 43 -16.97 -1.86 -7.73
C LEU A 43 -16.02 -2.04 -6.53
N CYS A 44 -16.41 -2.76 -5.48
CA CYS A 44 -15.50 -3.06 -4.35
C CYS A 44 -14.26 -3.83 -4.83
N LYS A 45 -14.43 -4.76 -5.78
CA LYS A 45 -13.33 -5.57 -6.30
C LYS A 45 -12.21 -4.74 -6.95
N PRO A 46 -12.45 -3.99 -8.03
CA PRO A 46 -11.39 -3.19 -8.65
C PRO A 46 -10.78 -2.19 -7.67
N ILE A 47 -11.56 -1.55 -6.78
CA ILE A 47 -11.05 -0.63 -5.77
C ILE A 47 -10.04 -1.33 -4.84
N ILE A 48 -10.41 -2.47 -4.25
CA ILE A 48 -9.53 -3.24 -3.35
C ILE A 48 -8.23 -3.65 -4.06
N ILE A 49 -8.32 -4.10 -5.31
CA ILE A 49 -7.15 -4.52 -6.09
C ILE A 49 -6.21 -3.35 -6.39
N PHE A 50 -6.75 -2.20 -6.79
CA PHE A 50 -5.92 -1.01 -7.02
C PHE A 50 -5.23 -0.58 -5.73
N ILE A 51 -5.95 -0.52 -4.61
CA ILE A 51 -5.39 -0.17 -3.30
C ILE A 51 -4.28 -1.15 -2.90
N ALA A 52 -4.51 -2.46 -3.02
CA ALA A 52 -3.52 -3.48 -2.71
C ALA A 52 -2.26 -3.37 -3.59
N SER A 53 -2.44 -3.07 -4.88
CA SER A 53 -1.33 -2.90 -5.83
C SER A 53 -0.51 -1.64 -5.53
N VAL A 54 -1.17 -0.55 -5.10
CA VAL A 54 -0.48 0.66 -4.63
C VAL A 54 0.29 0.40 -3.32
N CYS A 55 -0.27 -0.38 -2.39
CA CYS A 55 0.46 -0.80 -1.18
C CYS A 55 1.76 -1.53 -1.53
N GLU A 56 1.68 -2.50 -2.46
CA GLU A 56 2.84 -3.24 -2.94
C GLU A 56 3.88 -2.32 -3.58
N ALA A 57 3.44 -1.38 -4.43
CA ALA A 57 4.34 -0.42 -5.10
C ALA A 57 5.10 0.46 -4.09
N VAL A 58 4.41 0.96 -3.05
CA VAL A 58 5.04 1.77 -1.98
C VAL A 58 6.07 0.95 -1.19
N LEU A 59 5.75 -0.32 -0.87
CA LEU A 59 6.68 -1.22 -0.17
C LEU A 59 7.90 -1.59 -1.03
N ALA A 60 7.68 -1.78 -2.33
CA ALA A 60 8.75 -2.07 -3.28
C ALA A 60 9.70 -0.87 -3.42
N ASP A 61 9.18 0.37 -3.44
CA ASP A 61 9.99 1.58 -3.44
C ASP A 61 10.87 1.68 -2.19
N LEU A 62 10.31 1.42 -0.99
CA LEU A 62 11.10 1.42 0.24
C LEU A 62 12.24 0.38 0.19
N HIS A 63 11.96 -0.85 -0.29
CA HIS A 63 12.98 -1.87 -0.44
C HIS A 63 14.06 -1.47 -1.44
N MET A 64 13.66 -0.92 -2.59
CA MET A 64 14.58 -0.39 -3.59
C MET A 64 15.50 0.68 -2.99
N ARG A 65 14.95 1.62 -2.21
CA ARG A 65 15.73 2.64 -1.49
C ARG A 65 16.73 2.02 -0.53
N ILE A 66 16.31 1.07 0.31
CA ILE A 66 17.20 0.38 1.24
C ILE A 66 18.36 -0.30 0.49
N CYS A 67 18.07 -0.91 -0.67
CA CYS A 67 19.06 -1.59 -1.48
C CYS A 67 20.04 -0.64 -2.19
N LEU A 68 19.54 0.44 -2.79
CA LEU A 68 20.30 1.26 -3.74
C LEU A 68 20.87 2.56 -3.15
N TYR A 69 20.24 3.12 -2.11
CA TYR A 69 20.64 4.45 -1.61
C TYR A 69 21.75 4.29 -0.59
N THR A 70 22.99 4.18 -1.07
CA THR A 70 24.19 4.02 -0.24
C THR A 70 24.67 5.34 0.36
N SER A 71 24.56 6.46 -0.37
CA SER A 71 25.01 7.79 0.09
C SER A 71 23.94 8.54 0.89
N GLU A 72 22.68 8.50 0.45
CA GLU A 72 21.54 9.11 1.17
C GLU A 72 21.08 8.23 2.35
N GLY A 73 21.22 6.90 2.22
CA GLY A 73 20.68 5.94 3.16
C GLY A 73 19.14 5.94 3.20
N VAL A 74 18.60 5.20 4.17
CA VAL A 74 17.20 5.30 4.57
C VAL A 74 17.19 5.58 6.07
N LYS A 75 16.67 6.75 6.46
CA LYS A 75 16.56 7.14 7.87
C LYS A 75 15.69 6.14 8.62
N ASN A 76 15.94 5.96 9.92
CA ASN A 76 15.17 5.10 10.82
C ASN A 76 15.15 3.60 10.44
N VAL A 77 16.13 3.12 9.66
CA VAL A 77 16.38 1.70 9.42
C VAL A 77 17.75 1.35 9.98
N ALA A 78 17.82 0.45 10.96
CA ALA A 78 19.09 0.05 11.55
C ALA A 78 20.00 -0.65 10.52
N GLU A 79 21.33 -0.46 10.61
CA GLU A 79 22.29 -1.01 9.64
C GLU A 79 22.19 -2.53 9.47
N ARG A 80 21.95 -3.26 10.57
CA ARG A 80 21.69 -4.71 10.54
C ARG A 80 20.50 -5.10 9.65
N VAL A 81 19.48 -4.24 9.61
CA VAL A 81 18.27 -4.42 8.81
C VAL A 81 18.55 -4.13 7.34
N MET A 82 19.27 -3.03 7.07
CA MET A 82 19.71 -2.70 5.72
C MET A 82 20.58 -3.80 5.12
N ALA A 83 21.53 -4.35 5.89
CA ALA A 83 22.39 -5.45 5.44
C ALA A 83 21.58 -6.72 5.10
N TYR A 84 20.60 -7.08 5.95
CA TYR A 84 19.73 -8.23 5.69
C TYR A 84 18.91 -8.06 4.41
N ILE A 85 18.32 -6.88 4.20
CA ILE A 85 17.51 -6.60 3.00
C ILE A 85 18.41 -6.57 1.76
N ARG A 86 19.57 -5.91 1.81
CA ARG A 86 20.55 -5.86 0.71
C ARG A 86 21.08 -7.24 0.30
N SER A 87 21.19 -8.17 1.23
CA SER A 87 21.65 -9.54 0.93
C SER A 87 20.64 -10.40 0.16
N LYS A 88 19.40 -9.92 -0.04
CA LYS A 88 18.32 -10.69 -0.64
C LYS A 88 17.71 -9.96 -1.84
N LYS A 89 17.55 -10.68 -2.95
CA LYS A 89 16.67 -10.24 -4.03
C LYS A 89 15.23 -10.56 -3.61
N ILE A 90 14.52 -9.52 -3.17
CA ILE A 90 13.13 -9.60 -2.76
C ILE A 90 12.27 -9.10 -3.92
N ASP A 91 11.68 -10.04 -4.64
CA ASP A 91 10.60 -9.76 -5.59
C ASP A 91 9.37 -10.53 -5.10
N GLU A 92 8.20 -9.89 -5.12
CA GLU A 92 6.86 -10.35 -4.69
C GLU A 92 6.33 -9.72 -3.39
N PHE A 93 5.05 -9.32 -3.40
CA PHE A 93 4.33 -8.76 -2.26
C PHE A 93 4.47 -9.58 -0.96
N ASP A 94 4.41 -10.92 -1.04
CA ASP A 94 4.56 -11.80 0.14
C ASP A 94 5.91 -11.58 0.84
N LYS A 95 6.98 -11.52 0.05
CA LYS A 95 8.33 -11.33 0.56
C LYS A 95 8.54 -9.91 1.10
N TYR A 96 7.90 -8.89 0.51
CA TYR A 96 7.90 -7.54 1.08
C TYR A 96 7.22 -7.50 2.45
N ILE A 97 6.05 -8.14 2.61
CA ILE A 97 5.33 -8.22 3.89
C ILE A 97 6.16 -8.98 4.92
N ALA A 98 6.72 -10.14 4.55
CA ALA A 98 7.54 -10.94 5.44
C ALA A 98 8.80 -10.19 5.92
N SER A 99 9.45 -9.44 5.02
CA SER A 99 10.56 -8.56 5.35
C SER A 99 10.14 -7.46 6.32
N ALA A 100 9.04 -6.77 6.02
CA ALA A 100 8.51 -5.70 6.86
C ALA A 100 8.11 -6.19 8.25
N ARG A 101 7.55 -7.41 8.36
CA ARG A 101 7.17 -8.05 9.63
C ARG A 101 8.38 -8.43 10.46
N LYS A 102 9.40 -9.04 9.84
CA LYS A 102 10.61 -9.47 10.54
C LYS A 102 11.37 -8.29 11.19
N GLN A 103 11.26 -7.12 10.58
CA GLN A 103 12.00 -5.92 10.97
C GLN A 103 11.13 -4.87 11.66
N ASP A 104 9.87 -5.20 11.92
CA ASP A 104 8.86 -4.32 12.50
C ASP A 104 8.84 -2.90 11.89
N LEU A 105 8.84 -2.81 10.55
CA LEU A 105 8.93 -1.52 9.86
C LEU A 105 7.76 -0.57 10.18
N PHE A 106 6.65 -1.10 10.69
CA PHE A 106 5.41 -0.36 10.97
C PHE A 106 5.14 -0.13 12.46
N ASP A 107 6.08 -0.47 13.36
CA ASP A 107 5.92 -0.43 14.81
C ASP A 107 4.58 -1.05 15.25
N ALA A 108 4.20 -2.14 14.58
CA ALA A 108 2.95 -2.81 14.86
C ALA A 108 3.21 -3.75 16.04
N ALA A 109 2.98 -3.23 17.25
CA ALA A 109 3.09 -3.99 18.48
C ALA A 109 2.24 -5.27 18.46
N ASP A 110 1.16 -5.27 17.67
CA ASP A 110 0.33 -6.42 17.36
C ASP A 110 0.52 -6.91 15.92
N THR A 111 0.36 -8.22 15.70
CA THR A 111 0.53 -8.82 14.36
C THR A 111 -0.63 -8.51 13.40
N SER A 112 -1.69 -7.88 13.90
CA SER A 112 -2.94 -7.61 13.17
C SER A 112 -2.71 -6.85 11.87
N PHE A 113 -1.86 -5.82 11.89
CA PHE A 113 -1.60 -5.01 10.70
C PHE A 113 -0.89 -5.80 9.58
N TYR A 114 0.02 -6.70 9.96
CA TYR A 114 0.70 -7.57 8.99
C TYR A 114 -0.25 -8.62 8.42
N GLU A 115 -1.24 -9.05 9.20
CA GLU A 115 -2.32 -9.93 8.74
C GLU A 115 -3.27 -9.20 7.77
N ASP A 116 -3.52 -7.91 7.99
CA ASP A 116 -4.29 -7.08 7.06
C ASP A 116 -3.56 -6.87 5.72
N LEU A 117 -2.25 -6.63 5.75
CA LEU A 117 -1.41 -6.58 4.54
C LEU A 117 -1.43 -7.91 3.79
N ASP A 118 -1.29 -9.03 4.50
CA ASP A 118 -1.35 -10.36 3.91
C ASP A 118 -2.74 -10.65 3.31
N THR A 119 -3.80 -10.16 3.97
CA THR A 119 -5.16 -10.20 3.44
C THR A 119 -5.27 -9.45 2.11
N LEU A 120 -4.73 -8.23 1.99
CA LEU A 120 -4.71 -7.49 0.72
C LEU A 120 -3.94 -8.21 -0.37
N ARG A 121 -2.78 -8.79 -0.04
CA ARG A 121 -2.02 -9.61 -0.98
C ARG A 121 -2.85 -10.77 -1.52
N LYS A 122 -3.51 -11.52 -0.63
CA LYS A 122 -4.35 -12.66 -1.03
C LYS A 122 -5.53 -12.19 -1.89
N LEU A 123 -6.15 -11.06 -1.58
CA LEU A 123 -7.24 -10.47 -2.38
C LEU A 123 -6.78 -10.06 -3.78
N ARG A 124 -5.64 -9.38 -3.90
CA ARG A 124 -5.02 -9.01 -5.19
C ARG A 124 -4.69 -10.25 -6.03
N ASN A 125 -4.21 -11.31 -5.38
CA ASN A 125 -3.89 -12.56 -6.06
C ASN A 125 -5.11 -13.26 -6.67
N ARG A 126 -6.35 -13.01 -6.20
CA ARG A 126 -7.57 -13.60 -6.79
C ARG A 126 -7.84 -13.20 -8.25
N ILE A 127 -7.20 -12.15 -8.76
CA ILE A 127 -7.23 -11.84 -10.20
C ILE A 127 -6.37 -12.82 -11.01
N HIS A 128 -5.22 -13.21 -10.46
CA HIS A 128 -4.15 -13.91 -11.18
C HIS A 128 -4.13 -15.42 -10.89
N ILE A 129 -4.56 -15.83 -9.71
CA ILE A 129 -4.63 -17.22 -9.25
C ILE A 129 -6.01 -17.37 -8.62
N GLN A 130 -6.82 -18.32 -9.09
CA GLN A 130 -8.14 -18.60 -8.52
C GLN A 130 -8.00 -19.07 -7.05
N ASN A 131 -9.11 -19.21 -6.32
CA ASN A 131 -9.13 -19.55 -4.89
C ASN A 131 -8.64 -20.99 -4.56
N ASP A 132 -7.60 -21.47 -5.22
CA ASP A 132 -7.06 -22.83 -5.14
C ASP A 132 -6.57 -23.19 -3.73
N LYS A 133 -6.20 -22.17 -2.95
CA LYS A 133 -5.76 -22.31 -1.54
C LYS A 133 -6.88 -22.15 -0.52
N GLY A 134 -8.12 -21.88 -0.96
CA GLY A 134 -9.29 -21.76 -0.08
C GLY A 134 -9.18 -20.66 0.98
N HIS A 135 -8.46 -19.57 0.71
CA HIS A 135 -8.23 -18.51 1.70
C HIS A 135 -9.47 -17.65 1.97
N PHE A 136 -10.43 -17.64 1.05
CA PHE A 136 -11.65 -16.84 1.12
C PHE A 136 -12.83 -17.62 0.52
N ASP A 137 -14.03 -17.04 0.53
CA ASP A 137 -15.21 -17.60 -0.12
C ASP A 137 -14.99 -17.83 -1.63
N PRO A 138 -15.44 -18.96 -2.20
CA PRO A 138 -15.41 -19.16 -3.65
C PRO A 138 -16.12 -18.04 -4.40
N ASP A 139 -17.26 -17.60 -3.85
CA ASP A 139 -18.05 -16.49 -4.37
C ASP A 139 -17.33 -15.14 -4.22
N GLU A 140 -17.04 -14.49 -5.35
CA GLU A 140 -16.36 -13.20 -5.40
C GLU A 140 -17.14 -12.09 -4.67
N TYR A 141 -18.47 -12.07 -4.74
CA TYR A 141 -19.29 -11.04 -4.09
C TYR A 141 -19.29 -11.15 -2.55
N LYS A 142 -19.01 -12.34 -2.00
CA LYS A 142 -18.78 -12.54 -0.55
C LYS A 142 -17.36 -12.17 -0.14
N THR A 143 -16.43 -12.19 -1.10
CA THR A 143 -15.03 -11.83 -0.89
C THR A 143 -14.80 -10.32 -1.01
N PHE A 144 -15.31 -9.67 -2.04
CA PHE A 144 -15.12 -8.25 -2.26
C PHE A 144 -16.33 -7.47 -1.72
N THR A 145 -16.24 -7.10 -0.45
CA THR A 145 -17.30 -6.41 0.30
C THR A 145 -16.86 -5.00 0.68
N GLY A 146 -17.83 -4.12 0.98
CA GLY A 146 -17.54 -2.77 1.47
C GLY A 146 -16.69 -2.76 2.75
N THR A 147 -16.85 -3.75 3.63
CA THR A 147 -16.00 -3.92 4.82
C THR A 147 -14.54 -4.19 4.45
N ARG A 148 -14.28 -5.06 3.47
CA ARG A 148 -12.91 -5.32 2.99
C ARG A 148 -12.33 -4.14 2.19
N GLN A 149 -13.20 -3.34 1.56
CA GLN A 149 -12.78 -2.08 0.94
C GLN A 149 -12.28 -1.07 1.99
N GLN A 150 -13.06 -0.85 3.05
CA GLN A 150 -12.64 0.00 4.17
C GLN A 150 -11.36 -0.51 4.85
N LEU A 151 -11.19 -1.83 4.95
CA LEU A 151 -9.93 -2.41 5.42
C LEU A 151 -8.77 -2.02 4.51
N ALA A 152 -8.94 -2.14 3.19
CA ALA A 152 -7.92 -1.76 2.23
C ALA A 152 -7.55 -0.27 2.34
N GLU A 153 -8.55 0.61 2.46
CA GLU A 153 -8.36 2.06 2.67
C GLU A 153 -7.48 2.33 3.91
N LYS A 154 -7.83 1.72 5.06
CA LYS A 154 -7.07 1.84 6.31
C LYS A 154 -5.64 1.35 6.16
N VAL A 155 -5.43 0.21 5.50
CA VAL A 155 -4.08 -0.35 5.31
C VAL A 155 -3.21 0.59 4.48
N LEU A 156 -3.70 1.05 3.33
CA LEU A 156 -2.92 1.96 2.48
C LEU A 156 -2.63 3.29 3.17
N GLU A 157 -3.62 3.84 3.88
CA GLU A 157 -3.44 5.05 4.67
C GLU A 157 -2.34 4.87 5.73
N LYS A 158 -2.39 3.78 6.51
CA LYS A 158 -1.37 3.48 7.52
C LYS A 158 0.00 3.25 6.89
N VAL A 159 0.08 2.57 5.74
CA VAL A 159 1.33 2.40 5.00
C VAL A 159 1.92 3.77 4.64
N MET A 160 1.17 4.61 3.91
CA MET A 160 1.67 5.88 3.42
C MET A 160 2.01 6.86 4.55
N LYS A 161 1.19 6.93 5.61
CA LYS A 161 1.49 7.72 6.81
C LYS A 161 2.76 7.27 7.52
N THR A 162 2.96 5.96 7.63
CA THR A 162 4.20 5.42 8.22
C THR A 162 5.41 5.75 7.34
N MET A 163 5.28 5.64 6.02
CA MET A 163 6.36 6.02 5.09
C MET A 163 6.74 7.48 5.24
N LEU A 164 5.74 8.35 5.34
CA LEU A 164 5.94 9.79 5.55
C LEU A 164 6.59 10.07 6.92
N ALA A 165 6.07 9.47 8.00
CA ALA A 165 6.55 9.73 9.36
C ALA A 165 7.97 9.19 9.61
N LYS A 166 8.28 7.98 9.15
CA LYS A 166 9.53 7.29 9.48
C LYS A 166 10.57 7.37 8.37
N TYR A 167 10.17 7.38 7.11
CA TYR A 167 11.07 7.16 5.97
C TYR A 167 11.05 8.33 4.98
N SER A 168 10.57 9.50 5.39
CA SER A 168 10.58 10.73 4.61
C SER A 168 11.98 11.17 4.21
N ARG A 169 12.07 11.78 3.03
CA ARG A 169 13.27 12.44 2.52
C ARG A 169 13.14 13.95 2.72
N ASP A 170 14.23 14.69 2.53
CA ASP A 170 14.19 16.16 2.58
C ASP A 170 13.29 16.71 1.48
N ARG A 171 12.20 17.38 1.86
CA ARG A 171 11.21 17.91 0.93
C ARG A 171 11.80 18.98 0.01
N GLU A 172 12.69 19.83 0.52
CA GLU A 172 13.27 20.92 -0.29
C GLU A 172 14.13 20.37 -1.44
N ARG A 173 14.71 19.19 -1.25
CA ARG A 173 15.59 18.55 -2.22
C ARG A 173 14.89 17.50 -3.09
N HIS A 174 13.75 16.97 -2.65
CA HIS A 174 13.14 15.78 -3.24
C HIS A 174 11.62 15.91 -3.51
N ALA A 175 11.08 17.12 -3.59
CA ALA A 175 9.71 17.40 -4.02
C ALA A 175 9.52 17.26 -5.55
N CYS A 176 9.89 16.10 -6.11
CA CYS A 176 9.80 15.83 -7.55
C CYS A 176 8.55 15.03 -7.94
N VAL A 177 7.81 14.51 -6.96
CA VAL A 177 6.57 13.75 -7.15
C VAL A 177 5.42 14.58 -6.59
N ALA A 178 4.27 14.63 -7.28
CA ALA A 178 3.08 15.29 -6.74
C ALA A 178 2.58 14.55 -5.49
N ASP A 179 1.98 15.29 -4.55
CA ASP A 179 1.42 14.70 -3.33
C ASP A 179 0.25 13.76 -3.67
N PHE A 180 0.09 12.69 -2.89
CA PHE A 180 -0.89 11.64 -3.14
C PHE A 180 -2.28 12.03 -2.63
N GLN A 181 -3.26 12.04 -3.52
CA GLN A 181 -4.65 12.35 -3.19
C GLN A 181 -5.46 11.06 -3.01
N LEU A 182 -5.95 10.82 -1.80
CA LEU A 182 -6.73 9.63 -1.46
C LEU A 182 -8.23 9.93 -1.49
N PRO A 183 -9.05 9.20 -2.29
CA PRO A 183 -10.44 9.55 -2.58
C PRO A 183 -11.45 9.21 -1.46
N TRP A 184 -11.02 8.73 -0.30
CA TRP A 184 -11.86 8.48 0.88
C TRP A 184 -11.59 9.52 1.98
N ASP A 185 -12.37 9.46 3.05
CA ASP A 185 -12.14 10.27 4.24
C ASP A 185 -11.14 9.61 5.17
N GLU A 186 -10.27 10.42 5.78
CA GLU A 186 -9.16 9.94 6.61
C GLU A 186 -9.66 9.08 7.78
N HIS A 187 -9.15 7.84 7.87
CA HIS A 187 -9.52 6.87 8.90
C HIS A 187 -8.79 7.08 10.21
N PHE A 188 -7.54 7.54 10.15
CA PHE A 188 -6.68 7.81 11.30
C PHE A 188 -6.41 9.31 11.42
N ARG A 189 -7.35 10.09 11.94
CA ARG A 189 -7.09 11.51 12.22
C ARG A 189 -5.97 11.62 13.24
N THR A 190 -4.89 12.31 12.89
CA THR A 190 -3.91 12.79 13.87
C THR A 190 -4.66 13.69 14.84
N THR A 191 -4.70 13.29 16.11
CA THR A 191 -5.16 14.12 17.23
C THR A 191 -4.05 15.06 17.65
#